data_AF-A0AAD5V6L9-F1
#
_entry.id   AF-A0AAD5V6L9-F1
#
_cell.length_a   1.000
_cell.length_b   1.000
_cell.length_c   1.000
_cell.angle_alpha   90.00
_cell.angle_beta   90.00
_cell.angle_gamma   90.00
#
_symmetry.space_group_name_H-M   'P 1'
#
loop_
_entity.id
_entity.type
_entity.pdbx_description
1 polymer ?
#
loop_
_entity_poly.entity_id
_entity_poly.type
_entity_poly.pdbx_seq_one_letter_code
_entity_poly.pdbx_strand_id
1 'polypeptide(L)'
;MPEEAEPSDANQQVPRCIEDMLGWAHLGRRIDCRDRTRRYTLFYTSGNENGEGRPRVQLGLRVQGFVQRLNISPFGNWMGTESTATTANQFVAVGPGENGKDAFAAQLQALERVREFVLRLLHQEVVPRTAGGSLLVQRRVFAKVRDGDELEAITSREDPQGRAKELNGKWGIKDRLAIGKLVDGYKIVRCPYITIQRGDFVEMLLEVSVVSGGTKQHVQFNLQQIIRIEEKARDTYKGESAVNIPKQEIRGYRFEEENDTDMRGVAGSSANAGGSM
;
A
#
# COMPACT_ATOMS: atom_id res chain seq x y z
N MET A 1 -32.09 -9.29 0.35
CA MET A 1 -31.42 -8.00 0.12
C MET A 1 -30.24 -7.95 1.09
N PRO A 2 -29.00 -7.74 0.64
CA PRO A 2 -27.89 -7.58 1.56
C PRO A 2 -28.08 -6.27 2.34
N GLU A 3 -28.11 -6.39 3.65
CA GLU A 3 -28.12 -5.29 4.61
C GLU A 3 -26.87 -4.45 4.33
N GLU A 4 -27.06 -3.21 3.88
CA GLU A 4 -25.97 -2.25 3.70
C GLU A 4 -25.40 -1.98 5.09
N ALA A 5 -24.25 -2.57 5.40
CA ALA A 5 -23.55 -2.33 6.65
C ALA A 5 -23.38 -0.82 6.83
N GLU A 6 -24.00 -0.28 7.88
CA GLU A 6 -23.81 1.09 8.36
C GLU A 6 -22.32 1.44 8.31
N PRO A 7 -21.94 2.64 7.83
CA PRO A 7 -20.55 3.04 7.73
C PRO A 7 -19.92 2.99 9.13
N SER A 8 -19.18 1.91 9.41
CA SER A 8 -18.42 1.78 10.64
C SER A 8 -17.56 3.02 10.79
N ASP A 9 -17.36 3.50 12.02
CA ASP A 9 -16.48 4.62 12.43
C ASP A 9 -15.04 4.48 11.90
N ALA A 10 -14.85 4.52 10.58
CA ALA A 10 -13.62 4.23 9.85
C ALA A 10 -12.62 5.40 9.92
N ASN A 11 -12.95 6.41 10.72
CA ASN A 11 -12.21 7.64 10.92
C ASN A 11 -11.64 7.74 12.35
N GLN A 12 -11.20 6.62 12.91
CA GLN A 12 -10.49 6.66 14.20
C GLN A 12 -9.09 7.26 13.99
N GLN A 13 -8.83 8.39 14.64
CA GLN A 13 -7.47 8.90 14.77
C GLN A 13 -6.63 7.86 15.51
N VAL A 14 -5.43 7.57 15.01
CA VAL A 14 -4.47 6.72 15.73
C VAL A 14 -4.28 7.31 17.12
N PRO A 15 -4.53 6.55 18.21
CA PRO A 15 -4.47 7.14 19.52
C PRO A 15 -3.09 7.67 19.88
N ARG A 16 -3.11 8.64 20.80
CA ARG A 16 -1.93 9.44 21.11
C ARG A 16 -1.02 8.78 22.14
N CYS A 17 -1.52 7.78 22.87
CA CYS A 17 -0.74 6.99 23.82
C CYS A 17 -0.97 5.48 23.65
N ILE A 18 -0.15 4.71 24.37
CA ILE A 18 -0.13 3.25 24.31
C ILE A 18 -1.35 2.65 25.00
N GLU A 19 -1.77 3.28 26.09
CA GLU A 19 -2.90 2.88 26.92
C GLU A 19 -4.19 2.90 26.10
N ASP A 20 -4.40 3.96 25.31
CA ASP A 20 -5.53 4.05 24.40
C ASP A 20 -5.44 2.97 23.31
N MET A 21 -4.23 2.60 22.84
CA MET A 21 -4.06 1.54 21.85
C MET A 21 -4.48 0.16 22.35
N LEU A 22 -4.32 -0.12 23.64
CA LEU A 22 -4.73 -1.41 24.25
C LEU A 22 -6.24 -1.65 24.15
N GLY A 23 -7.05 -0.59 24.09
CA GLY A 23 -8.50 -0.69 24.05
C GLY A 23 -9.08 -1.19 22.72
N TRP A 24 -8.35 -1.04 21.61
CA TRP A 24 -8.89 -1.34 20.27
C TRP A 24 -7.94 -2.14 19.36
N ALA A 25 -6.63 -2.14 19.62
CA ALA A 25 -5.65 -2.80 18.76
C ALA A 25 -5.16 -4.13 19.37
N HIS A 26 -5.14 -5.18 18.56
CA HIS A 26 -4.77 -6.53 18.98
C HIS A 26 -3.71 -7.12 18.06
N LEU A 27 -2.61 -7.59 18.65
CA LEU A 27 -1.62 -8.35 17.90
C LEU A 27 -2.12 -9.78 17.70
N GLY A 28 -2.25 -10.22 16.46
CA GLY A 28 -2.71 -11.55 16.10
C GLY A 28 -1.78 -12.25 15.14
N ARG A 29 -1.93 -13.57 15.03
CA ARG A 29 -1.26 -14.34 13.97
C ARG A 29 -2.06 -14.23 12.68
N ARG A 30 -1.36 -14.01 11.57
CA ARG A 30 -1.91 -14.16 10.23
C ARG A 30 -2.15 -15.63 9.95
N ILE A 31 -3.39 -16.01 9.71
CA ILE A 31 -3.80 -17.39 9.41
C ILE A 31 -3.38 -17.78 7.99
N ASP A 32 -3.38 -16.79 7.08
CA ASP A 32 -3.05 -16.89 5.67
C ASP A 32 -1.54 -16.81 5.37
N CYS A 33 -0.72 -16.39 6.34
CA CYS A 33 0.70 -16.14 6.11
C CYS A 33 1.56 -17.39 6.37
N ARG A 34 1.99 -18.06 5.29
CA ARG A 34 2.95 -19.17 5.35
C ARG A 34 4.39 -18.73 5.59
N ASP A 35 4.69 -17.45 5.47
CA ASP A 35 6.00 -16.91 5.81
C ASP A 35 6.19 -16.91 7.33
N ARG A 36 6.93 -17.89 7.83
CA ARG A 36 7.25 -18.04 9.26
C ARG A 36 8.01 -16.86 9.83
N THR A 37 8.61 -16.02 9.00
CA THR A 37 9.26 -14.78 9.45
C THR A 37 8.25 -13.65 9.65
N ARG A 38 7.02 -13.74 9.10
CA ARG A 38 6.01 -12.67 9.09
C ARG A 38 4.66 -13.12 9.68
N ARG A 39 4.71 -13.77 10.84
CA ARG A 39 3.52 -14.42 11.43
C ARG A 39 2.54 -13.46 12.09
N TYR A 40 2.98 -12.28 12.52
CA TYR A 40 2.12 -11.37 13.28
C TYR A 40 1.75 -10.13 12.47
N THR A 41 0.50 -9.72 12.62
CA THR A 41 -0.04 -8.44 12.12
C THR A 41 -0.94 -7.84 13.19
N LEU A 42 -1.20 -6.55 13.03
CA LEU A 42 -2.05 -5.80 13.94
C LEU A 42 -3.47 -5.82 13.41
N PHE A 43 -4.42 -6.15 14.28
CA PHE A 43 -5.85 -6.11 14.02
C PHE A 43 -6.50 -5.05 14.89
N TYR A 44 -7.68 -4.58 14.49
CA TYR A 44 -8.53 -3.78 15.36
C TYR A 44 -9.95 -4.33 15.42
N THR A 45 -10.65 -4.00 16.50
CA THR A 45 -12.07 -4.28 16.70
C THR A 45 -12.87 -3.00 16.55
N SER A 46 -13.80 -2.96 15.59
CA SER A 46 -14.68 -1.81 15.39
C SER A 46 -15.89 -1.87 16.32
N GLY A 47 -16.16 -0.80 17.07
CA GLY A 47 -17.38 -0.58 17.87
C GLY A 47 -17.27 -0.82 19.39
N ASN A 48 -18.24 -0.30 20.16
CA ASN A 48 -18.25 -0.27 21.64
C ASN A 48 -18.87 -1.50 22.34
N GLU A 49 -19.26 -2.57 21.63
CA GLU A 49 -19.98 -3.68 22.25
C GLU A 49 -19.03 -4.85 22.57
N ASN A 50 -19.01 -5.26 23.83
CA ASN A 50 -18.11 -6.28 24.35
C ASN A 50 -18.52 -7.72 23.99
N GLY A 51 -19.03 -7.96 22.77
CA GLY A 51 -19.52 -9.26 22.33
C GLY A 51 -18.42 -10.20 21.81
N GLU A 52 -18.38 -11.43 22.31
CA GLU A 52 -17.59 -12.53 21.72
C GLU A 52 -18.05 -12.77 20.27
N GLY A 53 -17.09 -12.92 19.33
CA GLY A 53 -17.38 -13.24 17.93
C GLY A 53 -17.21 -12.11 16.91
N ARG A 54 -16.70 -10.93 17.33
CA ARG A 54 -16.47 -9.83 16.39
C ARG A 54 -15.38 -10.12 15.36
N PRO A 55 -15.59 -9.74 14.08
CA PRO A 55 -14.57 -9.91 13.05
C PRO A 55 -13.37 -9.02 13.37
N ARG A 56 -12.18 -9.63 13.45
CA ARG A 56 -10.93 -8.90 13.57
C ARG A 56 -10.56 -8.36 12.19
N VAL A 57 -10.53 -7.05 12.07
CA VAL A 57 -10.15 -6.39 10.81
C VAL A 57 -8.68 -6.06 10.86
N GLN A 58 -7.95 -6.36 9.79
CA GLN A 58 -6.53 -6.01 9.71
C GLN A 58 -6.34 -4.49 9.74
N LEU A 59 -5.41 -4.00 10.54
CA LEU A 59 -5.15 -2.58 10.67
C LEU A 59 -4.40 -2.04 9.44
N GLY A 60 -5.03 -1.07 8.76
CA GLY A 60 -4.41 -0.23 7.74
C GLY A 60 -4.13 1.17 8.29
N LEU A 61 -2.90 1.66 8.11
CA LEU A 61 -2.48 3.00 8.51
C LEU A 61 -2.39 3.89 7.30
N ARG A 62 -3.03 5.06 7.34
CA ARG A 62 -2.92 6.07 6.28
C ARG A 62 -1.83 7.07 6.61
N VAL A 63 -0.99 7.38 5.63
CA VAL A 63 0.09 8.36 5.75
C VAL A 63 0.11 9.21 4.50
N GLN A 64 0.30 10.51 4.66
CA GLN A 64 0.38 11.48 3.58
C GLN A 64 1.75 12.17 3.58
N GLY A 65 2.26 12.46 2.38
CA GLY A 65 3.52 13.19 2.24
C GLY A 65 3.92 13.40 0.79
N PHE A 66 5.05 14.08 0.60
CA PHE A 66 5.60 14.36 -0.72
C PHE A 66 6.61 13.29 -1.11
N VAL A 67 6.47 12.72 -2.30
CA VAL A 67 7.37 11.69 -2.82
C VAL A 67 8.77 12.27 -3.02
N GLN A 68 9.74 11.80 -2.24
CA GLN A 68 11.15 12.18 -2.37
C GLN A 68 11.90 11.24 -3.33
N ARG A 69 11.66 9.93 -3.18
CA ARG A 69 12.26 8.86 -3.98
C ARG A 69 11.28 7.71 -4.10
N LEU A 70 11.29 7.00 -5.21
CA LEU A 70 10.45 5.82 -5.39
C LEU A 70 11.05 4.82 -6.37
N ASN A 71 10.73 3.55 -6.16
CA ASN A 71 10.74 2.51 -7.17
C ASN A 71 9.51 1.62 -6.92
N ILE A 72 8.46 1.86 -7.68
CA ILE A 72 7.18 1.13 -7.60
C ILE A 72 6.88 0.39 -8.89
N SER A 73 7.90 0.15 -9.72
CA SER A 73 7.76 -0.69 -10.91
C SER A 73 7.29 -2.10 -10.52
N PRO A 74 6.61 -2.85 -11.40
CA PRO A 74 6.08 -4.18 -11.07
C PRO A 74 7.12 -5.15 -10.50
N PHE A 75 8.39 -5.02 -10.91
CA PHE A 75 9.50 -5.85 -10.43
C PHE A 75 10.41 -5.16 -9.41
N GLY A 76 10.08 -3.94 -8.98
CA GLY A 76 10.88 -3.17 -8.03
C GLY A 76 12.32 -3.00 -8.51
N ASN A 77 13.29 -3.33 -7.67
CA ASN A 77 14.73 -3.28 -7.97
C ASN A 77 15.32 -4.63 -8.41
N TRP A 78 14.50 -5.54 -8.95
CA TRP A 78 14.97 -6.82 -9.46
C TRP A 78 15.90 -6.65 -10.68
N MET A 79 17.00 -7.39 -10.71
CA MET A 79 18.05 -7.25 -11.74
C MET A 79 17.99 -8.34 -12.82
N GLY A 80 16.94 -9.16 -12.84
CA GLY A 80 16.78 -10.20 -13.86
C GLY A 80 17.30 -11.59 -13.48
N THR A 81 17.76 -11.79 -12.23
CA THR A 81 18.31 -13.08 -11.77
C THR A 81 17.52 -13.67 -10.62
N GLU A 82 17.51 -14.99 -10.47
CA GLU A 82 16.84 -15.67 -9.36
C GLU A 82 17.36 -15.21 -7.99
N SER A 83 18.68 -15.01 -7.85
CA SER A 83 19.28 -14.56 -6.59
C SER A 83 18.77 -13.19 -6.14
N THR A 84 18.59 -12.26 -7.09
CA THR A 84 18.08 -10.91 -6.81
C THR A 84 16.56 -10.86 -6.63
N ALA A 85 15.82 -11.92 -7.00
CA ALA A 85 14.37 -11.99 -6.75
C ALA A 85 14.05 -12.02 -5.24
N THR A 86 14.89 -12.68 -4.44
CA THR A 86 14.73 -12.82 -2.98
C THR A 86 14.75 -11.47 -2.23
N THR A 87 15.46 -10.49 -2.79
CA THR A 87 15.69 -9.16 -2.21
C THR A 87 15.04 -8.06 -3.03
N ALA A 88 14.28 -8.41 -4.08
CA ALA A 88 13.56 -7.45 -4.89
C ALA A 88 12.47 -6.78 -4.07
N ASN A 89 12.54 -5.45 -3.99
CA ASN A 89 11.62 -4.63 -3.24
C ASN A 89 11.12 -3.46 -4.10
N GLN A 90 9.85 -3.13 -3.89
CA GLN A 90 9.31 -1.82 -4.20
C GLN A 90 9.54 -0.93 -2.98
N PHE A 91 9.82 0.35 -3.20
CA PHE A 91 9.98 1.32 -2.13
C PHE A 91 9.42 2.69 -2.50
N VAL A 92 8.98 3.42 -1.48
CA VAL A 92 8.61 4.83 -1.57
C VAL A 92 9.19 5.52 -0.34
N ALA A 93 9.87 6.64 -0.56
CA ALA A 93 10.28 7.57 0.48
C ALA A 93 9.43 8.83 0.36
N VAL A 94 8.67 9.15 1.39
CA VAL A 94 7.91 10.41 1.49
C VAL A 94 8.49 11.30 2.57
N GLY A 95 8.33 12.61 2.45
CA GLY A 95 8.75 13.56 3.46
C GLY A 95 7.79 14.73 3.65
N PRO A 96 8.08 15.62 4.61
CA PRO A 96 7.37 16.88 4.73
C PRO A 96 7.71 17.72 3.52
N GLY A 97 6.71 18.25 2.83
CA GLY A 97 6.92 19.37 1.92
C GLY A 97 7.47 20.57 2.70
N GLU A 98 7.76 21.66 2.01
CA GLU A 98 8.38 22.85 2.61
C GLU A 98 7.64 23.34 3.86
N ASN A 99 6.30 23.40 3.81
CA ASN A 99 5.44 23.91 4.87
C ASN A 99 4.78 22.81 5.73
N GLY A 100 5.13 21.53 5.52
CA GLY A 100 4.44 20.39 6.11
C GLY A 100 5.17 19.70 7.25
N LYS A 101 6.23 20.30 7.80
CA LYS A 101 7.16 19.65 8.75
C LYS A 101 6.47 19.14 10.02
N ASP A 102 5.67 19.97 10.67
CA ASP A 102 5.04 19.63 11.94
C ASP A 102 3.96 18.56 11.78
N ALA A 103 3.11 18.70 10.74
CA ALA A 103 2.08 17.71 10.42
C ALA A 103 2.70 16.34 10.06
N PHE A 104 3.78 16.33 9.28
CA PHE A 104 4.48 15.09 8.95
C PHE A 104 5.20 14.49 10.17
N ALA A 105 5.80 15.32 11.03
CA ALA A 105 6.43 14.86 12.27
C ALA A 105 5.41 14.19 13.20
N ALA A 106 4.19 14.73 13.30
CA ALA A 106 3.11 14.10 14.05
C ALA A 106 2.73 12.72 13.49
N GLN A 107 2.69 12.56 12.16
CA GLN A 107 2.46 11.26 11.51
C GLN A 107 3.59 10.27 11.82
N LEU A 108 4.86 10.70 11.72
CA LEU A 108 6.00 9.86 12.08
C LEU A 108 5.93 9.42 13.54
N GLN A 109 5.62 10.34 14.46
CA GLN A 109 5.46 10.02 15.88
C GLN A 109 4.35 9.00 16.12
N ALA A 110 3.22 9.11 15.41
CA ALA A 110 2.15 8.13 15.50
C ALA A 110 2.61 6.73 15.04
N LEU A 111 3.35 6.64 13.93
CA LEU A 111 3.92 5.37 13.46
C LEU A 111 4.94 4.78 14.46
N GLU A 112 5.77 5.62 15.08
CA GLU A 112 6.70 5.17 16.12
C GLU A 112 5.97 4.62 17.34
N ARG A 113 4.84 5.22 17.75
CA ARG A 113 4.00 4.70 18.83
C ARG A 113 3.39 3.35 18.47
N VAL A 114 2.89 3.17 17.24
CA VAL A 114 2.39 1.86 16.79
C VAL A 114 3.50 0.81 16.83
N ARG A 115 4.72 1.17 16.41
CA ARG A 115 5.88 0.28 16.50
C ARG A 115 6.20 -0.08 17.94
N GLU A 116 6.28 0.91 18.81
CA GLU A 116 6.56 0.73 20.24
C GLU A 116 5.51 -0.19 20.89
N PHE A 117 4.23 0.05 20.62
CA PHE A 117 3.13 -0.79 21.08
C PHE A 117 3.32 -2.26 20.69
N VAL A 118 3.55 -2.53 19.41
CA VAL A 118 3.74 -3.89 18.90
C VAL A 118 4.97 -4.55 19.52
N LEU A 119 6.09 -3.83 19.66
CA LEU A 119 7.31 -4.37 20.28
C LEU A 119 7.12 -4.68 21.76
N ARG A 120 6.42 -3.81 22.51
CA ARG A 120 6.10 -4.04 23.93
C ARG A 120 5.21 -5.28 24.11
N LEU A 121 4.20 -5.47 23.26
CA LEU A 121 3.37 -6.69 23.26
C LEU A 121 4.16 -7.97 22.96
N LEU A 122 5.28 -7.84 22.25
CA LEU A 122 6.19 -8.94 21.92
C LEU A 122 7.34 -9.08 22.93
N HIS A 123 7.31 -8.31 24.02
CA HIS A 123 8.37 -8.23 25.03
C HIS A 123 9.76 -7.97 24.41
N GLN A 124 9.81 -7.15 23.36
CA GLN A 124 11.03 -6.76 22.68
C GLN A 124 11.51 -5.38 23.17
N GLU A 125 12.81 -5.15 23.09
CA GLU A 125 13.40 -3.85 23.36
C GLU A 125 12.95 -2.82 22.30
N VAL A 126 12.51 -1.65 22.78
CA VAL A 126 12.13 -0.53 21.93
C VAL A 126 13.36 0.33 21.72
N VAL A 127 14.03 0.14 20.59
CA VAL A 127 15.14 1.02 20.19
C VAL A 127 14.55 2.20 19.43
N PRO A 128 14.66 3.45 19.94
CA PRO A 128 14.20 4.62 19.22
C PRO A 128 14.91 4.71 17.87
N ARG A 129 14.15 4.85 16.79
CA ARG A 129 14.76 5.20 15.50
C ARG A 129 14.89 6.71 15.43
N THR A 130 16.11 7.19 15.14
CA THR A 130 16.30 8.59 14.78
C THR A 130 15.42 8.86 13.57
N ALA A 131 14.41 9.72 13.74
CA ALA A 131 13.52 10.13 12.66
C ALA A 131 14.33 11.00 11.69
N GLY A 132 15.10 10.38 10.80
CA GLY A 132 15.49 11.03 9.55
C GLY A 132 14.18 11.45 8.92
N GLY A 133 13.95 12.76 8.74
CA GLY A 133 12.63 13.37 8.52
C GLY A 133 11.87 12.94 7.26
N SER A 134 12.12 11.75 6.73
CA SER A 134 11.39 11.05 5.71
C SER A 134 10.96 9.67 6.19
N LEU A 135 9.80 9.22 5.70
CA LEU A 135 9.31 7.87 5.89
C LEU A 135 9.69 7.03 4.68
N LEU A 136 10.58 6.05 4.86
CA LEU A 136 10.86 5.02 3.87
C LEU A 136 10.01 3.79 4.13
N VAL A 137 9.10 3.50 3.20
CA VAL A 137 8.30 2.25 3.19
C VAL A 137 8.80 1.35 2.08
N GLN A 138 8.84 0.05 2.37
CA GLN A 138 9.34 -0.97 1.45
C GLN A 138 8.44 -2.20 1.53
N ARG A 139 8.30 -2.90 0.40
CA ARG A 139 7.62 -4.20 0.33
C ARG A 139 8.39 -5.12 -0.60
N ARG A 140 8.39 -6.42 -0.31
CA ARG A 140 8.92 -7.43 -1.22
C ARG A 140 7.99 -7.60 -2.41
N VAL A 141 8.58 -7.75 -3.59
CA VAL A 141 7.83 -8.00 -4.82
C VAL A 141 7.50 -9.48 -4.95
N PHE A 142 8.52 -10.32 -4.84
CA PHE A 142 8.39 -11.75 -5.09
C PHE A 142 8.25 -12.53 -3.79
N ALA A 143 7.42 -13.57 -3.86
CA ALA A 143 7.37 -14.65 -2.89
C ALA A 143 7.74 -15.97 -3.58
N LYS A 144 8.41 -16.86 -2.84
CA LYS A 144 8.73 -18.19 -3.35
C LYS A 144 7.43 -18.99 -3.44
N VAL A 145 7.15 -19.58 -4.60
CA VAL A 145 5.97 -20.44 -4.83
C VAL A 145 6.06 -21.66 -3.91
N ARG A 146 4.96 -21.97 -3.24
CA ARG A 146 4.77 -23.21 -2.47
C ARG A 146 3.43 -23.84 -2.85
N ASP A 147 3.26 -25.12 -2.57
CA ASP A 147 2.06 -25.87 -2.94
C ASP A 147 0.79 -25.26 -2.34
N GLY A 148 -0.10 -24.76 -3.19
CA GLY A 148 -1.34 -24.08 -2.79
C GLY A 148 -1.17 -22.59 -2.44
N ASP A 149 -0.05 -21.95 -2.80
CA ASP A 149 0.02 -20.49 -2.80
C ASP A 149 -0.72 -19.94 -4.03
N GLU A 150 -1.63 -19.00 -3.81
CA GLU A 150 -2.24 -18.20 -4.87
C GLU A 150 -1.36 -16.97 -5.14
N LEU A 151 -0.31 -17.15 -5.93
CA LEU A 151 0.53 -16.05 -6.39
C LEU A 151 0.06 -15.55 -7.75
N GLU A 152 0.14 -14.25 -7.96
CA GLU A 152 -0.23 -13.67 -9.23
C GLU A 152 0.83 -13.97 -10.30
N ALA A 153 0.36 -14.41 -11.47
CA ALA A 153 1.24 -14.68 -12.61
C ALA A 153 1.84 -13.39 -13.17
N ILE A 154 3.10 -13.48 -13.60
CA ILE A 154 3.80 -12.39 -14.28
C ILE A 154 3.27 -12.31 -15.71
N THR A 155 2.77 -11.14 -16.11
CA THR A 155 2.19 -10.96 -17.45
C THR A 155 3.27 -10.57 -18.47
N SER A 156 3.04 -10.89 -19.74
CA SER A 156 3.90 -10.46 -20.85
C SER A 156 3.96 -8.93 -21.01
N ARG A 157 2.93 -8.22 -20.54
CA ARG A 157 2.91 -6.75 -20.50
C ARG A 157 3.90 -6.19 -19.49
N GLU A 158 4.06 -6.85 -18.35
CA GLU A 158 5.00 -6.44 -17.29
C GLU A 158 6.44 -6.85 -17.65
N ASP A 159 6.62 -7.98 -18.33
CA ASP A 159 7.92 -8.48 -18.78
C ASP A 159 7.96 -8.74 -20.29
N PRO A 160 8.01 -7.67 -21.11
CA PRO A 160 8.03 -7.82 -22.57
C PRO A 160 9.30 -8.52 -23.08
N GLN A 161 10.40 -8.47 -22.31
CA GLN A 161 11.67 -9.11 -22.66
C GLN A 161 11.71 -10.59 -22.24
N GLY A 162 10.71 -11.08 -21.49
CA GLY A 162 10.67 -12.47 -21.04
C GLY A 162 11.75 -12.83 -20.02
N ARG A 163 12.36 -11.86 -19.33
CA ARG A 163 13.41 -12.12 -18.32
C ARG A 163 12.88 -12.88 -17.11
N ALA A 164 11.61 -12.66 -16.76
CA ALA A 164 10.93 -13.31 -15.65
C ALA A 164 10.48 -14.74 -15.96
N LYS A 165 10.67 -15.23 -17.20
CA LYS A 165 10.41 -16.64 -17.54
C LYS A 165 11.18 -17.61 -16.64
N GLU A 166 12.40 -17.24 -16.22
CA GLU A 166 13.21 -18.06 -15.31
C GLU A 166 12.64 -18.14 -13.88
N LEU A 167 11.80 -17.18 -13.49
CA LEU A 167 11.13 -17.15 -12.20
C LEU A 167 9.86 -17.99 -12.17
N ASN A 168 9.25 -18.27 -13.33
CA ASN A 168 7.98 -18.99 -13.43
C ASN A 168 8.04 -20.34 -12.71
N GLY A 169 7.05 -20.58 -11.84
CA GLY A 169 6.95 -21.81 -11.03
C GLY A 169 7.85 -21.84 -9.79
N LYS A 170 8.84 -20.94 -9.67
CA LYS A 170 9.70 -20.82 -8.47
C LYS A 170 9.35 -19.60 -7.62
N TRP A 171 9.01 -18.51 -8.28
CA TRP A 171 8.67 -17.23 -7.68
C TRP A 171 7.42 -16.67 -8.34
N GLY A 172 6.59 -16.02 -7.55
CA GLY A 172 5.40 -15.31 -8.02
C GLY A 172 5.28 -13.95 -7.35
N ILE A 173 4.42 -13.10 -7.90
CA ILE A 173 4.09 -11.82 -7.28
C ILE A 173 3.06 -12.10 -6.20
N LYS A 174 3.38 -11.73 -4.96
CA LYS A 174 2.47 -12.00 -3.83
C LYS A 174 1.17 -11.20 -3.96
N ASP A 175 1.32 -9.88 -4.00
CA ASP A 175 0.21 -8.95 -4.20
C ASP A 175 0.72 -7.79 -5.07
N ARG A 176 -0.05 -7.34 -6.06
CA ARG A 176 0.27 -6.11 -6.80
C ARG A 176 0.01 -4.88 -5.94
N LEU A 177 0.95 -3.93 -6.00
CA LEU A 177 0.76 -2.63 -5.36
C LEU A 177 -0.43 -1.93 -6.03
N ALA A 178 -1.40 -1.51 -5.21
CA ALA A 178 -2.55 -0.78 -5.71
C ALA A 178 -2.17 0.69 -5.93
N ILE A 179 -2.24 1.16 -7.18
CA ILE A 179 -1.81 2.50 -7.57
C ILE A 179 -2.99 3.25 -8.16
N GLY A 180 -3.26 4.44 -7.65
CA GLY A 180 -4.34 5.30 -8.13
C GLY A 180 -3.99 6.78 -8.14
N LYS A 181 -4.91 7.56 -8.70
CA LYS A 181 -4.94 9.01 -8.60
C LYS A 181 -6.33 9.48 -8.19
N LEU A 182 -6.38 10.56 -7.42
CA LEU A 182 -7.61 11.28 -7.12
C LEU A 182 -7.96 12.16 -8.33
N VAL A 183 -9.19 12.02 -8.82
CA VAL A 183 -9.78 12.75 -9.94
C VAL A 183 -10.98 13.52 -9.39
N ASP A 184 -11.10 14.78 -9.81
CA ASP A 184 -12.17 15.70 -9.40
C ASP A 184 -12.34 15.87 -7.88
N GLY A 185 -11.31 15.52 -7.11
CA GLY A 185 -11.28 15.64 -5.66
C GLY A 185 -12.03 14.54 -4.90
N TYR A 186 -12.73 13.61 -5.55
CA TYR A 186 -13.51 12.56 -4.85
C TYR A 186 -13.46 11.17 -5.47
N LYS A 187 -13.00 11.02 -6.72
CA LYS A 187 -12.97 9.72 -7.40
C LYS A 187 -11.56 9.20 -7.48
N ILE A 188 -11.33 7.94 -7.08
CA ILE A 188 -10.02 7.30 -7.23
C ILE A 188 -10.04 6.38 -8.43
N VAL A 189 -9.17 6.70 -9.39
CA VAL A 189 -9.00 5.95 -10.63
C VAL A 189 -7.70 5.17 -10.57
N ARG A 190 -7.74 3.88 -10.94
CA ARG A 190 -6.55 3.03 -11.02
C ARG A 190 -5.61 3.57 -12.08
N CYS A 191 -4.31 3.58 -11.81
CA CYS A 191 -3.32 4.14 -12.73
C CYS A 191 -2.09 3.24 -12.87
N PRO A 192 -1.37 3.34 -14.00
CA PRO A 192 -0.06 2.72 -14.14
C PRO A 192 0.96 3.30 -13.14
N TYR A 193 1.98 2.53 -12.78
CA TYR A 193 3.00 2.95 -11.80
C TYR A 193 3.78 4.20 -12.21
N ILE A 194 3.87 4.51 -13.51
CA ILE A 194 4.56 5.69 -14.03
C ILE A 194 3.85 7.02 -13.71
N THR A 195 2.58 6.95 -13.28
CA THR A 195 1.78 8.12 -12.92
C THR A 195 2.26 8.79 -11.64
N ILE A 196 2.84 8.04 -10.70
CA ILE A 196 3.41 8.61 -9.48
C ILE A 196 4.84 9.05 -9.76
N GLN A 197 5.17 10.29 -9.47
CA GLN A 197 6.49 10.88 -9.68
C GLN A 197 7.03 11.51 -8.41
N ARG A 198 8.34 11.78 -8.40
CA ARG A 198 8.96 12.60 -7.36
C ARG A 198 8.32 14.00 -7.34
N GLY A 199 8.01 14.48 -6.14
CA GLY A 199 7.35 15.77 -5.90
C GLY A 199 5.83 15.69 -5.82
N ASP A 200 5.21 14.55 -6.17
CA ASP A 200 3.77 14.38 -6.02
C ASP A 200 3.39 14.32 -4.53
N PHE A 201 2.23 14.88 -4.20
CA PHE A 201 1.61 14.69 -2.89
C PHE A 201 0.75 13.43 -2.94
N VAL A 202 1.06 12.48 -2.07
CA VAL A 202 0.46 11.15 -2.09
C VAL A 202 -0.13 10.78 -0.74
N GLU A 203 -1.18 9.97 -0.77
CA GLU A 203 -1.65 9.17 0.36
C GLU A 203 -1.23 7.73 0.17
N MET A 204 -0.72 7.11 1.24
CA MET A 204 -0.31 5.72 1.28
C MET A 204 -1.12 4.96 2.31
N LEU A 205 -1.57 3.75 1.95
CA LEU A 205 -2.10 2.78 2.90
C LEU A 205 -0.99 1.80 3.25
N LEU A 206 -0.70 1.68 4.55
CA LEU A 206 0.36 0.84 5.09
C LEU A 206 -0.24 -0.28 5.94
N GLU A 207 0.31 -1.48 5.81
CA GLU A 207 0.03 -2.62 6.67
C GLU A 207 1.16 -2.77 7.70
N VAL A 208 0.80 -3.03 8.96
CA VAL A 208 1.76 -3.38 10.01
C VAL A 208 2.14 -4.85 9.92
N SER A 209 3.43 -5.14 9.71
CA SER A 209 3.96 -6.50 9.66
C SER A 209 5.11 -6.67 10.64
N VAL A 210 5.09 -7.74 11.43
CA VAL A 210 6.19 -8.09 12.32
C VAL A 210 7.09 -9.10 11.62
N VAL A 211 8.35 -8.73 11.39
CA VAL A 211 9.37 -9.60 10.81
C VAL A 211 10.26 -10.16 11.91
N SER A 212 10.41 -11.48 11.95
CA SER A 212 11.27 -12.20 12.88
C SER A 212 12.59 -12.57 12.20
N GLY A 213 13.72 -12.18 12.80
CA GLY A 213 15.07 -12.51 12.38
C GLY A 213 15.87 -13.07 13.56
N GLY A 214 15.92 -14.40 13.68
CA GLY A 214 16.51 -15.06 14.85
C GLY A 214 15.69 -14.77 16.11
N THR A 215 16.33 -14.23 17.15
CA THR A 215 15.68 -13.83 18.40
C THR A 215 15.07 -12.43 18.36
N LYS A 216 15.41 -11.63 17.35
CA LYS A 216 14.95 -10.25 17.23
C LYS A 216 13.72 -10.16 16.35
N GLN A 217 12.78 -9.32 16.75
CA GLN A 217 11.61 -8.99 15.94
C GLN A 217 11.63 -7.50 15.59
N HIS A 218 11.19 -7.19 14.38
CA HIS A 218 11.14 -5.83 13.85
C HIS A 218 9.78 -5.54 13.26
N VAL A 219 9.23 -4.37 13.57
CA VAL A 219 8.00 -3.89 12.94
C VAL A 219 8.35 -3.20 11.64
N GLN A 220 7.74 -3.66 10.55
CA GLN A 220 7.81 -3.06 9.24
C GLN A 220 6.43 -2.53 8.83
N PHE A 221 6.43 -1.40 8.11
CA PHE A 221 5.24 -0.88 7.46
C PHE A 221 5.34 -1.25 5.98
N ASN A 222 4.48 -2.18 5.55
CA ASN A 222 4.42 -2.61 4.17
C ASN A 222 3.47 -1.69 3.40
N LEU A 223 3.91 -1.19 2.25
CA LEU A 223 3.06 -0.40 1.37
C LEU A 223 2.01 -1.32 0.71
N GLN A 224 0.73 -0.98 0.83
CA GLN A 224 -0.39 -1.70 0.20
C GLN A 224 -1.03 -0.92 -0.94
N GLN A 225 -1.16 0.40 -0.75
CA GLN A 225 -1.73 1.30 -1.75
C GLN A 225 -0.99 2.63 -1.76
N ILE A 226 -0.90 3.25 -2.93
CA ILE A 226 -0.46 4.63 -3.10
C ILE A 226 -1.41 5.37 -4.05
N ILE A 227 -1.90 6.51 -3.59
CA ILE A 227 -2.81 7.38 -4.35
C ILE A 227 -2.16 8.73 -4.50
N ARG A 228 -2.05 9.21 -5.75
CA ARG A 228 -1.68 10.60 -6.03
C ARG A 228 -2.88 11.50 -5.72
N ILE A 229 -2.73 12.36 -4.72
CA ILE A 229 -3.74 13.38 -4.39
C ILE A 229 -3.54 14.59 -5.30
N GLU A 230 -2.29 15.06 -5.40
CA GLU A 230 -1.93 16.23 -6.19
C GLU A 230 -0.70 15.91 -7.04
N GLU A 231 -0.80 16.19 -8.34
CA GLU A 231 0.34 16.11 -9.24
C GLU A 231 1.27 17.28 -8.95
N LYS A 232 2.56 16.99 -8.73
CA LYS A 232 3.65 17.95 -8.52
C LYS A 232 3.11 19.27 -7.98
N ALA A 233 3.08 19.42 -6.67
CA ALA A 233 3.05 20.75 -6.08
C ALA A 233 4.32 21.46 -6.57
N ARG A 234 4.28 22.00 -7.79
CA ARG A 234 5.26 22.92 -8.34
C ARG A 234 5.40 23.99 -7.29
N ASP A 235 6.60 24.56 -7.18
CA ASP A 235 7.03 25.66 -6.31
C ASP A 235 6.17 26.96 -6.42
N THR A 236 4.85 26.81 -6.42
CA THR A 236 3.78 27.78 -6.60
C THR A 236 2.89 27.80 -5.35
N TYR A 237 3.39 27.33 -4.20
CA TYR A 237 2.82 27.69 -2.91
C TYR A 237 3.42 29.03 -2.43
N LYS A 238 3.31 30.06 -3.27
CA LYS A 238 3.49 31.45 -2.85
C LYS A 238 2.15 31.95 -2.30
N GLY A 239 1.87 31.62 -1.04
CA GLY A 239 0.83 32.29 -0.24
C GLY A 239 -0.61 32.09 -0.70
N GLU A 240 -1.48 31.76 0.26
CA GLU A 240 -2.93 31.98 0.15
C GLU A 240 -3.69 31.04 -0.80
N SER A 241 -3.80 29.78 -0.40
CA SER A 241 -5.11 29.17 -0.12
C SER A 241 -4.87 27.77 0.43
N ALA A 242 -5.24 27.54 1.69
CA ALA A 242 -5.33 26.20 2.21
C ALA A 242 -6.40 25.46 1.39
N VAL A 243 -5.96 24.56 0.51
CA VAL A 243 -6.89 23.63 -0.16
C VAL A 243 -7.58 22.86 0.94
N ASN A 244 -8.86 23.15 1.13
CA ASN A 244 -9.70 22.46 2.09
C ASN A 244 -9.94 21.06 1.51
N ILE A 245 -9.03 20.13 1.80
CA ILE A 245 -9.20 18.72 1.46
C ILE A 245 -10.44 18.28 2.24
N PRO A 246 -11.58 18.01 1.57
CA PRO A 246 -12.77 17.60 2.28
C PRO A 246 -12.44 16.36 3.12
N LYS A 247 -12.90 16.33 4.37
CA LYS A 247 -12.84 15.14 5.21
C LYS A 247 -13.67 14.05 4.54
N GLN A 248 -13.06 13.27 3.67
CA GLN A 248 -13.76 12.19 2.97
C GLN A 248 -13.97 11.02 3.93
N GLU A 249 -15.17 10.46 3.90
CA GLU A 249 -15.50 9.22 4.58
C GLU A 249 -14.72 8.06 3.98
N ILE A 250 -13.97 7.38 4.84
CA ILE A 250 -12.91 6.45 4.49
C ILE A 250 -13.51 5.05 4.31
N ARG A 251 -13.99 4.74 3.11
CA ARG A 251 -14.11 3.33 2.67
C ARG A 251 -12.72 2.84 2.24
N GLY A 252 -12.41 1.56 2.47
CA GLY A 252 -11.31 0.90 1.75
C GLY A 252 -11.52 1.19 0.26
N TYR A 253 -10.58 1.90 -0.37
CA TYR A 253 -10.82 2.46 -1.69
C TYR A 253 -11.07 1.31 -2.67
N ARG A 254 -12.31 1.17 -3.10
CA ARG A 254 -12.64 0.31 -4.23
C ARG A 254 -12.23 1.12 -5.46
N PHE A 255 -11.19 0.68 -6.14
CA PHE A 255 -10.87 1.22 -7.45
C PHE A 255 -12.09 1.01 -8.33
N GLU A 256 -12.61 2.10 -8.90
CA GLU A 256 -13.51 1.95 -10.02
C GLU A 256 -12.66 1.40 -11.17
N GLU A 257 -12.96 0.18 -11.59
CA GLU A 257 -12.40 -0.36 -12.82
C GLU A 257 -12.92 0.54 -13.94
N GLU A 258 -12.00 1.26 -14.56
CA GLU A 258 -12.31 1.98 -15.79
C GLU A 258 -12.70 0.88 -16.79
N ASN A 259 -14.00 0.81 -17.11
CA ASN A 259 -14.52 -0.13 -18.09
C ASN A 259 -13.75 0.10 -19.39
N ASP A 260 -12.78 -0.77 -19.67
CA ASP A 260 -11.88 -0.74 -20.83
C ASP A 260 -12.62 -1.10 -22.13
N THR A 261 -13.93 -0.80 -22.20
CA THR A 261 -14.88 -1.31 -23.18
C THR A 261 -14.91 -0.50 -24.48
N ASP A 262 -14.29 0.69 -24.54
CA ASP A 262 -14.48 1.62 -25.66
C ASP A 262 -13.32 1.75 -26.67
N MET A 263 -12.27 0.92 -26.60
CA MET A 263 -11.18 0.94 -27.59
C MET A 263 -11.27 -0.14 -28.67
N ARG A 264 -12.37 -0.90 -28.76
CA ARG A 264 -12.69 -1.78 -29.92
C ARG A 264 -13.57 -1.05 -30.93
N GLY A 265 -13.16 0.14 -31.35
CA GLY A 265 -13.78 0.88 -32.45
C GLY A 265 -13.19 0.50 -33.81
N VAL A 266 -13.97 -0.25 -34.59
CA VAL A 266 -14.01 -0.26 -36.07
C VAL A 266 -12.74 -0.73 -36.81
N ALA A 267 -12.51 -2.04 -36.82
CA ALA A 267 -11.88 -2.67 -37.98
C ALA A 267 -12.93 -2.69 -39.11
N GLY A 268 -12.86 -1.71 -40.01
CA GLY A 268 -13.67 -1.64 -41.21
C GLY A 268 -13.50 -2.92 -42.03
N SER A 269 -14.59 -3.67 -42.19
CA SER A 269 -14.67 -4.84 -43.05
C SER A 269 -14.45 -4.41 -44.50
N SER A 270 -13.32 -4.80 -45.09
CA SER A 270 -13.09 -4.70 -46.53
C SER A 270 -13.93 -5.77 -47.22
N ALA A 271 -15.08 -5.37 -47.77
CA ALA A 271 -15.82 -6.21 -48.71
C ALA A 271 -15.05 -6.26 -50.04
N ASN A 272 -14.45 -7.41 -50.27
CA ASN A 272 -13.73 -7.80 -51.47
C ASN A 272 -14.78 -8.15 -52.54
N ALA A 273 -14.99 -7.28 -53.54
CA ALA A 273 -15.79 -7.58 -54.71
C ALA A 273 -14.87 -8.10 -55.82
N GLY A 274 -14.63 -9.42 -55.80
CA GLY A 274 -14.11 -10.16 -56.94
C GLY A 274 -15.29 -10.65 -57.78
N GLY A 275 -15.38 -10.18 -59.02
CA GLY A 275 -16.27 -10.70 -60.05
C GLY A 275 -15.55 -10.67 -61.39
N SER A 276 -15.07 -11.83 -61.82
CA SER A 276 -14.44 -12.08 -63.12
C SER A 276 -15.45 -12.63 -64.13
N MET A 277 -15.11 -12.44 -65.40
CA MET A 277 -15.70 -12.94 -66.67
C MET A 277 -16.83 -12.12 -67.27
#